data_AF-A0A822CWA5-F1
#
_entry.id   AF-A0A822CWA5-F1
#
_cell.length_a   1.000
_cell.length_b   1.000
_cell.length_c   1.000
_cell.angle_alpha   90.00
_cell.angle_beta   90.00
_cell.angle_gamma   90.00
#
_symmetry.space_group_name_H-M   'P 1'
#
loop_
_entity.id
_entity.type
_entity.pdbx_description
1 polymer ?
#
loop_
_entity_poly.entity_id
_entity_poly.type
_entity_poly.pdbx_seq_one_letter_code
_entity_poly.pdbx_strand_id
1 'polypeptide(L)'
;MSSSSTAELIVTVAEYYTIYTGFITLFFGIIGNISLIFVLSRLRIFRGNPSAFYLITESITNLFQMAVLLTSRIAMNGFATDLTQTILFWCRLRSLFRVYFTLKPLSIICFSAIDQYLSTSYYPFLRQKSTMKLAKILITIVTIVWVLH
;
A
#
# COMPACT_ATOMS: atom_id res chain seq x y z
N MET A 1 -35.50 22.32 -6.74
CA MET A 1 -35.79 20.86 -6.72
C MET A 1 -34.90 20.04 -7.67
N SER A 2 -34.12 20.62 -8.59
CA SER A 2 -33.22 19.86 -9.48
C SER A 2 -31.83 19.58 -8.91
N SER A 3 -31.27 20.49 -8.09
CA SER A 3 -29.91 20.35 -7.55
C SER A 3 -29.76 19.21 -6.53
N SER A 4 -30.79 18.95 -5.72
CA SER A 4 -30.79 17.85 -4.73
C SER A 4 -30.80 16.48 -5.39
N SER A 5 -31.60 16.31 -6.45
CA SER A 5 -31.68 15.04 -7.20
C SER A 5 -30.37 14.69 -7.92
N THR A 6 -29.68 15.68 -8.49
CA THR A 6 -28.37 15.46 -9.12
C THR A 6 -27.30 15.07 -8.08
N ALA A 7 -27.31 15.69 -6.90
CA ALA A 7 -26.38 15.36 -5.83
C ALA A 7 -26.57 13.92 -5.33
N GLU A 8 -27.82 13.50 -5.13
CA GLU A 8 -28.16 12.11 -4.72
C GLU A 8 -27.71 11.09 -5.76
N LEU A 9 -27.94 11.35 -7.04
CA LEU A 9 -27.51 10.46 -8.13
C LEU A 9 -25.97 10.26 -8.14
N ILE A 10 -25.21 11.34 -7.95
CA ILE A 10 -23.74 11.28 -7.91
C ILE A 10 -23.26 10.41 -6.74
N VAL A 11 -23.87 10.55 -5.56
CA VAL A 11 -23.51 9.75 -4.37
C VAL A 11 -23.79 8.26 -4.62
N THR A 12 -24.98 7.93 -5.12
CA THR A 12 -25.33 6.53 -5.42
C THR A 12 -24.40 5.90 -6.46
N VAL A 13 -24.07 6.62 -7.54
CA VAL A 13 -23.11 6.15 -8.55
C VAL A 13 -21.72 5.94 -7.94
N ALA A 14 -21.26 6.85 -7.09
CA ALA A 14 -19.97 6.73 -6.41
C ALA A 14 -19.92 5.53 -5.45
N GLU A 15 -21.01 5.21 -4.76
CA GLU A 15 -21.12 4.04 -3.90
C GLU A 15 -20.99 2.75 -4.70
N TYR A 16 -21.79 2.57 -5.76
CA TYR A 16 -21.69 1.40 -6.64
C TYR A 16 -20.29 1.28 -7.23
N TYR A 17 -19.73 2.38 -7.74
CA TYR A 17 -18.37 2.38 -8.27
C TYR A 17 -17.36 1.92 -7.23
N THR A 18 -17.42 2.45 -6.00
CA THR A 18 -16.50 2.10 -4.91
C THR A 18 -16.61 0.62 -4.52
N ILE A 19 -17.82 0.07 -4.52
CA ILE A 19 -18.06 -1.33 -4.16
C ILE A 19 -17.49 -2.25 -5.25
N TYR A 20 -17.88 -2.07 -6.52
CA TYR A 20 -17.44 -2.93 -7.62
C TYR A 20 -15.93 -2.85 -7.84
N THR A 21 -15.38 -1.63 -7.93
CA THR A 21 -13.92 -1.47 -8.06
C THR A 21 -13.19 -1.96 -6.82
N GLY A 22 -13.77 -1.80 -5.63
CA GLY A 22 -13.22 -2.31 -4.39
C GLY A 22 -13.09 -3.83 -4.38
N PHE A 23 -14.13 -4.57 -4.76
CA PHE A 23 -14.09 -6.04 -4.84
C PHE A 23 -13.09 -6.54 -5.89
N ILE A 24 -13.08 -5.94 -7.09
CA ILE A 24 -12.13 -6.29 -8.15
C ILE A 24 -10.69 -6.05 -7.65
N THR A 25 -10.44 -4.87 -7.08
CA THR A 25 -9.11 -4.49 -6.55
C THR A 25 -8.69 -5.41 -5.42
N LEU A 26 -9.61 -5.80 -4.53
CA LEU A 26 -9.33 -6.71 -3.42
C LEU A 26 -8.88 -8.09 -3.96
N PHE A 27 -9.64 -8.66 -4.90
CA PHE A 27 -9.36 -10.00 -5.42
C PHE A 27 -8.04 -10.05 -6.21
N PHE A 28 -7.90 -9.20 -7.22
CA PHE A 28 -6.67 -9.15 -8.03
C PHE A 28 -5.48 -8.64 -7.23
N GLY A 29 -5.70 -7.70 -6.32
CA GLY A 29 -4.68 -7.17 -5.43
C GLY A 29 -4.09 -8.23 -4.51
N ILE A 30 -4.93 -9.03 -3.84
CA ILE A 30 -4.46 -10.13 -2.98
C ILE A 30 -3.65 -11.14 -3.79
N ILE A 31 -4.19 -11.60 -4.92
CA ILE A 31 -3.51 -12.59 -5.79
C ILE A 31 -2.17 -12.04 -6.28
N GLY A 32 -2.16 -10.81 -6.78
CA GLY A 32 -0.96 -10.15 -7.29
C GLY A 32 0.12 -9.99 -6.24
N ASN A 33 -0.22 -9.44 -5.07
CA ASN A 33 0.75 -9.22 -3.98
C ASN A 33 1.28 -10.55 -3.42
N ILE A 34 0.43 -11.57 -3.23
CA ILE A 34 0.88 -12.90 -2.77
C ILE A 34 1.82 -13.53 -3.81
N SER A 35 1.46 -13.47 -5.09
CA SER A 35 2.28 -14.02 -6.17
C SER A 35 3.64 -13.31 -6.24
N LEU A 36 3.67 -11.99 -6.09
CA LEU A 36 4.90 -11.21 -6.07
C LEU A 36 5.80 -11.57 -4.88
N ILE A 37 5.24 -11.68 -3.68
CA ILE A 37 5.98 -12.13 -2.49
C ILE A 37 6.54 -13.53 -2.71
N PHE A 38 5.75 -14.45 -3.25
CA PHE A 38 6.18 -15.82 -3.51
C PHE A 38 7.33 -15.87 -4.51
N VAL A 39 7.21 -15.19 -5.65
CA VAL A 39 8.24 -15.17 -6.69
C VAL A 39 9.54 -14.55 -6.17
N LEU A 40 9.48 -13.36 -5.57
CA LEU A 40 10.67 -12.65 -5.10
C LEU A 40 11.34 -13.32 -3.89
N SER A 41 10.58 -14.01 -3.04
CA SER A 41 11.13 -14.72 -1.87
C SER A 41 11.77 -16.07 -2.23
N ARG A 42 11.27 -16.74 -3.29
CA ARG A 42 11.68 -18.12 -3.63
C ARG A 42 12.77 -18.18 -4.70
N LEU A 43 12.83 -17.22 -5.62
CA LEU A 43 13.87 -17.20 -6.64
C LEU A 43 15.23 -16.87 -6.01
N ARG A 44 16.20 -17.79 -6.16
CA ARG A 44 17.56 -17.62 -5.65
C ARG A 44 18.27 -16.38 -6.20
N ILE A 45 17.93 -15.97 -7.42
CA ILE A 45 18.49 -14.80 -8.11
C ILE A 45 18.14 -13.50 -7.39
N PHE A 46 16.97 -13.43 -6.75
CA PHE A 46 16.52 -12.25 -6.00
C PHE A 46 16.94 -12.29 -4.52
N ARG A 47 17.51 -13.41 -4.06
CA ARG A 47 17.92 -13.59 -2.67
C ARG A 47 19.12 -12.70 -2.37
N GLY A 48 18.90 -11.65 -1.59
CA GLY A 48 19.92 -10.66 -1.24
C GLY A 48 19.95 -9.44 -2.16
N ASN A 49 19.02 -9.34 -3.12
CA ASN A 49 18.83 -8.11 -3.88
C ASN A 49 18.01 -7.09 -3.05
N PRO A 50 18.57 -5.91 -2.72
CA PRO A 50 17.86 -4.89 -1.94
C PRO A 50 16.58 -4.38 -2.60
N SER A 51 16.56 -4.18 -3.92
CA SER A 51 15.35 -3.83 -4.68
C SER A 51 14.22 -4.85 -4.50
N ALA A 52 14.53 -6.14 -4.60
CA ALA A 52 13.54 -7.20 -4.34
C ALA A 52 13.00 -7.16 -2.91
N PHE A 53 13.84 -6.81 -1.92
CA PHE A 53 13.41 -6.67 -0.53
C PHE A 53 12.45 -5.49 -0.32
N TYR A 54 12.68 -4.36 -1.00
CA TYR A 54 11.73 -3.24 -1.01
C TYR A 54 10.38 -3.65 -1.56
N LEU A 55 10.35 -4.31 -2.72
CA LEU A 55 9.11 -4.77 -3.35
C LEU A 55 8.35 -5.77 -2.47
N ILE A 56 9.02 -6.74 -1.84
CA ILE A 56 8.37 -7.65 -0.88
C ILE A 56 7.74 -6.87 0.28
N THR A 57 8.48 -5.90 0.84
CA THR A 57 7.99 -5.09 1.97
C THR A 57 6.79 -4.22 1.58
N GLU A 58 6.82 -3.68 0.36
CA GLU A 58 5.71 -2.93 -0.23
C GLU A 58 4.48 -3.83 -0.39
N SER A 59 4.64 -5.03 -0.95
CA SER A 59 3.53 -5.95 -1.18
C SER A 59 2.88 -6.42 0.11
N ILE A 60 3.67 -6.66 1.17
CA ILE A 60 3.15 -6.96 2.51
C ILE A 60 2.31 -5.78 3.02
N THR A 61 2.81 -4.55 2.83
CA THR A 61 2.11 -3.33 3.27
C THR A 61 0.78 -3.15 2.52
N ASN A 62 0.76 -3.42 1.22
CA ASN A 62 -0.44 -3.38 0.40
C ASN A 62 -1.47 -4.44 0.81
N LEU A 63 -1.04 -5.65 1.19
CA LEU A 63 -1.95 -6.67 1.72
C LEU A 63 -2.65 -6.20 3.00
N PHE A 64 -1.91 -5.58 3.93
CA PHE A 64 -2.50 -4.99 5.14
C PHE A 64 -3.43 -3.82 4.82
N GLN A 65 -3.05 -2.94 3.89
CA GLN A 65 -3.89 -1.85 3.42
C GLN A 65 -5.22 -2.36 2.87
N MET A 66 -5.19 -3.39 2.03
CA MET A 66 -6.39 -3.99 1.46
C MET A 66 -7.24 -4.66 2.55
N ALA A 67 -6.63 -5.41 3.45
CA ALA A 67 -7.34 -6.07 4.54
C ALA A 67 -8.06 -5.09 5.47
N VAL A 68 -7.46 -3.94 5.79
CA VAL A 68 -8.00 -2.99 6.77
C VAL A 68 -8.79 -1.87 6.11
N LEU A 69 -8.17 -1.09 5.21
CA LEU A 69 -8.78 0.14 4.68
C LEU A 69 -9.82 -0.14 3.61
N LEU A 70 -9.52 -1.06 2.69
CA LEU A 70 -10.43 -1.39 1.59
C LEU A 70 -11.66 -2.15 2.10
N THR A 71 -11.46 -3.18 2.95
CA THR A 71 -12.57 -3.88 3.60
C THR A 71 -13.45 -2.93 4.43
N SER A 72 -12.85 -2.01 5.19
CA SER A 72 -13.63 -1.02 5.95
C SER A 72 -14.39 -0.04 5.05
N ARG A 73 -13.88 0.31 3.85
CA ARG A 73 -14.64 1.10 2.87
C ARG A 73 -15.81 0.32 2.28
N ILE A 74 -15.60 -0.95 1.93
CA ILE A 74 -16.67 -1.82 1.42
C ILE A 74 -17.75 -2.03 2.49
N ALA A 75 -17.35 -2.23 3.76
CA ALA A 75 -18.29 -2.37 4.88
C ALA A 75 -19.16 -1.12 5.08
N MET A 76 -18.56 0.07 5.04
CA MET A 76 -19.29 1.34 5.16
C MET A 76 -20.28 1.54 4.00
N ASN A 77 -19.83 1.39 2.76
CA ASN A 77 -20.64 1.72 1.59
C ASN A 77 -21.62 0.61 1.19
N GLY A 78 -21.28 -0.66 1.44
CA GLY A 78 -22.07 -1.82 1.01
C GLY A 78 -23.04 -2.35 2.07
N PHE A 79 -22.74 -2.16 3.36
CA PHE A 79 -23.54 -2.72 4.46
C PHE A 79 -24.06 -1.65 5.43
N ALA A 80 -23.89 -0.36 5.10
CA ALA A 80 -24.25 0.80 5.93
C ALA A 80 -23.71 0.70 7.38
N THR A 81 -22.66 -0.10 7.61
CA THR A 81 -22.13 -0.39 8.94
C THR A 81 -20.95 0.53 9.21
N ASP A 82 -21.21 1.67 9.84
CA ASP A 82 -20.19 2.67 10.08
C ASP A 82 -19.51 2.49 11.45
N LEU A 83 -18.49 1.62 11.47
CA LEU A 83 -17.63 1.39 12.64
C LEU A 83 -16.95 2.68 13.16
N THR A 84 -16.84 3.71 12.32
CA THR A 84 -16.23 4.98 12.71
C THR A 84 -17.15 5.88 13.53
N GLN A 85 -18.47 5.70 13.40
CA GLN A 85 -19.47 6.40 14.21
C GLN A 85 -19.66 5.77 15.58
N THR A 86 -19.36 4.47 15.71
CA THR A 86 -19.51 3.72 16.96
C THR A 86 -18.25 3.73 17.80
N ILE A 87 -17.05 3.72 17.19
CA ILE A 87 -15.78 3.59 17.92
C ILE A 87 -14.83 4.74 17.56
N LEU A 88 -14.67 5.71 18.46
CA LEU A 88 -13.78 6.86 18.29
C LEU A 88 -12.31 6.43 18.06
N PHE A 89 -11.88 5.35 18.72
CA PHE A 89 -10.56 4.76 18.54
C PHE A 89 -10.35 4.29 17.09
N TRP A 90 -11.35 3.62 16.49
CA TRP A 90 -11.28 3.16 15.11
C TRP A 90 -11.24 4.32 14.12
N CYS A 91 -11.99 5.40 14.39
CA CYS A 91 -11.98 6.61 13.57
C CYS A 91 -10.58 7.26 13.51
N ARG A 92 -9.92 7.44 14.66
CA ARG A 92 -8.55 7.97 14.72
C ARG A 92 -7.54 7.04 14.06
N LEU A 93 -7.62 5.74 14.35
CA LEU A 93 -6.72 4.73 13.79
C LEU A 93 -6.83 4.65 12.26
N ARG A 94 -8.04 4.73 11.71
CA ARG A 94 -8.29 4.73 10.26
C ARG A 94 -7.64 5.92 9.56
N SER A 95 -7.62 7.10 10.20
CA SER A 95 -6.94 8.29 9.65
C SER A 95 -5.43 8.07 9.58
N LEU A 96 -4.82 7.60 10.67
CA LEU A 96 -3.38 7.28 10.72
C LEU A 96 -3.01 6.21 9.70
N PHE A 97 -3.76 5.11 9.65
CA PHE A 97 -3.57 4.04 8.68
C PHE A 97 -3.70 4.55 7.24
N ARG A 98 -4.61 5.47 6.95
CA ARG A 98 -4.75 6.03 5.60
C ARG A 98 -3.47 6.73 5.15
N VAL A 99 -2.89 7.57 5.99
CA VAL A 99 -1.64 8.29 5.68
C VAL A 99 -0.49 7.29 5.56
N TYR A 100 -0.34 6.41 6.55
CA TYR A 100 0.70 5.39 6.60
C TYR A 100 0.69 4.49 5.36
N PHE A 101 -0.45 3.85 5.07
CA PHE A 101 -0.57 2.93 3.94
C PHE A 101 -0.52 3.61 2.58
N THR A 102 -0.72 4.93 2.48
CA THR A 102 -0.56 5.65 1.20
C THR A 102 0.90 6.05 0.98
N LEU A 103 1.54 6.64 1.98
CA LEU A 103 2.87 7.26 1.83
C LEU A 103 4.02 6.28 1.99
N LYS A 104 3.85 5.22 2.80
CA LYS A 104 4.89 4.21 3.00
C LYS A 104 5.18 3.40 1.72
N PRO A 105 4.19 2.79 1.03
CA PRO A 105 4.42 2.10 -0.25
C PRO A 105 5.07 3.01 -1.29
N LEU A 106 4.57 4.25 -1.43
CA LEU A 106 5.12 5.23 -2.37
C LEU A 106 6.60 5.54 -2.08
N SER A 107 6.95 5.76 -0.81
CA SER A 107 8.34 5.96 -0.40
C SER A 107 9.20 4.74 -0.71
N ILE A 108 8.71 3.53 -0.41
CA ILE A 108 9.43 2.27 -0.65
C ILE A 108 9.69 2.06 -2.14
N ILE A 109 8.71 2.33 -3.01
CA ILE A 109 8.86 2.23 -4.47
C ILE A 109 9.94 3.20 -4.97
N CYS A 110 9.94 4.44 -4.48
CA CYS A 110 10.99 5.42 -4.81
C CYS A 110 12.39 4.89 -4.43
N PHE A 111 12.54 4.34 -3.22
CA PHE A 111 13.81 3.74 -2.80
C PHE A 111 14.19 2.51 -3.63
N SER A 112 13.21 1.68 -4.00
CA SER A 112 13.43 0.53 -4.90
C SER A 112 13.96 0.97 -6.26
N ALA A 113 13.41 2.05 -6.83
CA ALA A 113 13.85 2.60 -8.12
C ALA A 113 15.26 3.19 -8.04
N ILE A 114 15.56 3.94 -6.96
CA ILE A 114 16.90 4.47 -6.72
C ILE A 114 17.92 3.33 -6.56
N ASP A 115 17.58 2.31 -5.77
CA ASP A 115 18.45 1.16 -5.55
C ASP A 115 18.67 0.36 -6.85
N GLN A 116 17.63 0.19 -7.66
CA GLN A 116 17.75 -0.42 -8.99
C GLN A 116 18.69 0.39 -9.91
N TYR A 117 18.57 1.72 -9.92
CA TYR A 117 19.50 2.59 -10.64
C TYR A 117 20.95 2.42 -10.16
N LEU A 118 21.18 2.41 -8.84
CA LEU A 118 22.51 2.22 -8.28
C LEU A 118 23.09 0.84 -8.66
N SER A 119 22.27 -0.21 -8.59
CA SER A 119 22.71 -1.59 -8.88
C SER A 119 23.05 -1.81 -10.36
N THR A 120 22.39 -1.09 -11.27
CA THR A 120 22.56 -1.20 -12.73
C THR A 120 23.54 -0.18 -13.32
N SER A 121 24.04 0.74 -12.49
CA SER A 121 25.00 1.75 -12.93
C SER A 121 26.31 1.14 -13.43
N TYR A 122 26.87 1.73 -14.50
CA TYR A 122 28.17 1.34 -15.05
C TYR A 122 29.32 1.59 -14.05
N TYR A 123 29.16 2.56 -13.17
CA TYR A 123 30.22 2.96 -12.24
C TYR A 123 30.26 2.04 -11.00
N PRO A 124 31.38 1.34 -10.74
CA PRO A 124 31.48 0.40 -9.62
C PRO A 124 31.25 1.03 -8.25
N PHE A 125 31.63 2.32 -8.08
CA PHE A 125 31.44 3.03 -6.82
C PHE A 125 29.95 3.25 -6.47
N LEU A 126 29.08 3.44 -7.48
CA LEU A 126 27.64 3.57 -7.28
C LEU A 126 27.02 2.21 -6.97
N ARG A 127 27.45 1.16 -7.68
CA ARG A 127 26.96 -0.20 -7.46
C ARG A 127 27.20 -0.70 -6.05
N GLN A 128 28.34 -0.35 -5.45
CA GLN A 128 28.68 -0.72 -4.07
C GLN A 128 27.80 -0.05 -2.99
N LYS A 129 27.06 1.01 -3.34
CA LYS A 129 26.12 1.67 -2.39
C LYS A 129 24.83 0.87 -2.19
N SER A 130 24.42 0.09 -3.20
CA SER A 130 23.27 -0.80 -3.13
C SER A 130 23.58 -1.97 -2.19
N THR A 131 23.12 -1.87 -0.95
CA THR A 131 23.38 -2.89 0.09
C THR A 131 22.12 -3.21 0.86
N MET A 132 22.00 -4.47 1.26
CA MET A 132 20.87 -4.94 2.08
C MET A 132 20.79 -4.22 3.44
N LYS A 133 21.93 -3.79 3.99
CA LYS A 133 21.97 -3.01 5.25
C LYS A 133 21.30 -1.66 5.06
N LEU A 134 21.64 -0.94 3.99
CA LEU A 134 21.01 0.34 3.67
C LEU A 134 19.51 0.17 3.44
N ALA A 135 19.10 -0.88 2.73
CA ALA A 135 17.69 -1.14 2.48
C ALA A 135 16.87 -1.32 3.76
N LYS A 136 17.38 -2.12 4.70
CA LYS A 136 16.75 -2.30 6.02
C LYS A 136 16.68 -1.00 6.80
N ILE A 137 17.75 -0.20 6.82
CA ILE A 137 17.79 1.08 7.52
C ILE A 137 16.74 2.04 6.94
N LEU A 138 16.68 2.18 5.61
CA LEU A 138 15.72 3.06 4.94
C LEU A 138 14.27 2.63 5.21
N ILE A 139 13.95 1.34 5.12
CA ILE A 139 12.61 0.84 5.46
C ILE A 139 12.24 1.15 6.91
N THR A 140 13.16 0.98 7.86
CA THR A 140 12.93 1.28 9.27
C THR A 140 12.68 2.77 9.48
N ILE A 141 13.51 3.65 8.88
CA ILE A 141 13.34 5.11 8.97
C ILE A 141 11.97 5.51 8.41
N VAL A 142 11.63 5.05 7.21
CA VAL A 142 10.34 5.33 6.55
C VAL A 142 9.18 4.86 7.42
N THR A 143 9.30 3.68 8.03
CA THR A 143 8.26 3.15 8.90
C THR A 143 8.06 4.03 10.14
N ILE A 144 9.14 4.49 10.77
CA ILE A 144 9.07 5.37 11.95
C ILE A 144 8.49 6.73 11.57
N VAL A 145 8.97 7.35 10.49
CA VAL A 145 8.50 8.66 10.02
C VAL A 145 7.00 8.65 9.76
N TRP A 146 6.48 7.65 9.05
CA TRP A 146 5.06 7.60 8.72
C TRP A 146 4.15 7.09 9.85
N VAL A 147 4.70 6.46 10.89
CA VAL A 147 3.93 6.12 12.11
C VAL A 147 3.80 7.32 13.03
N LEU A 148 4.79 8.22 13.05
CA LEU A 148 4.81 9.40 13.91
C LEU A 148 4.12 10.64 13.32
N HIS A 149 3.86 10.64 12.02
CA HIS A 149 3.09 11.69 11.32
C HIS A 149 1.58 11.52 11.54
#